data_AF-A0A103U3M9-F1
#
_entry.id   AF-A0A103U3M9-F1
#
_cell.length_a   1.000
_cell.length_b   1.000
_cell.length_c   1.000
_cell.angle_alpha   90.00
_cell.angle_beta   90.00
_cell.angle_gamma   90.00
#
_symmetry.space_group_name_H-M   'P 1'
#
loop_
_entity.id
_entity.type
_entity.pdbx_description
1 polymer ?
#
loop_
_entity_poly.entity_id
_entity_poly.type
_entity_poly.pdbx_seq_one_letter_code
_entity_poly.pdbx_strand_id
1 'polypeptide(L)'
;MELFEKIIFRRPQEASNFNTGLIYAILFEVDDRETIGGSAYGGQISICCTSNLAKLGACKEGEDIHRLSAINPGWPEVFGVSFDVNEEISSMKPRCVQITRTGMYNLYFNHCEHRLGDIVVEGKTIFKNPSGYVTGRMVPLLNFYGFISLAFLVLGIFWFSQYARY
;
A
#
# COMPACT_ATOMS: atom_id res chain seq x y z
N MET A 1 2.25 10.75 6.61
CA MET A 1 1.24 11.38 5.72
C MET A 1 1.38 10.80 4.34
N GLU A 2 0.28 10.35 3.75
CA GLU A 2 0.25 9.79 2.40
C GLU A 2 -0.63 10.66 1.51
N LEU A 3 -0.10 11.03 0.35
CA LEU A 3 -0.78 11.89 -0.61
C LEU A 3 -0.96 11.15 -1.94
N PHE A 4 -2.22 10.98 -2.32
CA PHE A 4 -2.64 10.57 -3.64
C PHE A 4 -2.79 11.84 -4.49
N GLU A 5 -1.88 12.09 -5.43
CA GLU A 5 -1.97 13.29 -6.29
C GLU A 5 -2.93 13.06 -7.45
N LYS A 6 -2.69 12.02 -8.25
CA LYS A 6 -3.55 11.66 -9.38
C LYS A 6 -3.30 10.20 -9.69
N ILE A 7 -4.28 9.36 -9.37
CA ILE A 7 -4.27 7.94 -9.75
C ILE A 7 -5.33 7.77 -10.82
N ILE A 8 -4.90 7.24 -11.95
CA ILE A 8 -5.68 6.99 -13.14
C ILE A 8 -5.67 5.48 -13.36
N PHE A 9 -6.86 4.91 -13.44
CA PHE A 9 -7.08 3.53 -13.82
C PHE A 9 -7.49 3.51 -15.28
N ARG A 10 -6.84 2.66 -16.06
CA ARG A 10 -7.14 2.46 -17.48
C ARG A 10 -7.49 1.01 -17.74
N ARG A 11 -8.69 0.78 -18.26
CA ARG A 11 -9.17 -0.55 -18.66
C ARG A 11 -9.03 -0.75 -20.17
N PRO A 12 -8.95 -2.00 -20.64
CA PRO A 12 -8.92 -2.32 -22.06
C PRO A 12 -10.23 -1.95 -22.75
N GLN A 13 -10.16 -1.58 -24.02
CA GLN A 13 -11.28 -1.06 -24.79
C GLN A 13 -12.39 -2.11 -24.95
N GLU A 14 -12.04 -3.39 -25.02
CA GLU A 14 -12.99 -4.50 -25.09
C GLU A 14 -13.91 -4.57 -23.85
N ALA A 15 -13.40 -4.11 -22.71
CA ALA A 15 -14.11 -4.07 -21.44
C ALA A 15 -14.84 -2.73 -21.17
N SER A 16 -14.85 -1.80 -22.12
CA SER A 16 -15.52 -0.49 -21.98
C SER A 16 -17.05 -0.54 -22.06
N ASN A 17 -17.59 -1.65 -22.54
CA ASN A 17 -19.01 -1.82 -22.87
C ASN A 17 -19.95 -2.01 -21.66
N PHE A 18 -19.41 -2.10 -20.44
CA PHE A 18 -20.20 -2.31 -19.22
C PHE A 18 -19.70 -1.43 -18.08
N ASN A 19 -20.56 -1.13 -17.11
CA ASN A 19 -20.13 -0.57 -15.83
C ASN A 19 -19.42 -1.67 -15.04
N THR A 20 -18.25 -1.37 -14.51
CA THR A 20 -17.44 -2.37 -13.78
C THR A 20 -17.78 -2.34 -12.30
N GLY A 21 -17.51 -3.45 -11.61
CA GLY A 21 -17.32 -3.45 -10.16
C GLY A 21 -16.30 -2.39 -9.71
N LEU A 22 -16.33 -2.11 -8.41
CA LEU A 22 -15.43 -1.14 -7.78
C LEU A 22 -13.98 -1.65 -7.84
N ILE A 23 -13.08 -0.76 -8.26
CA ILE A 23 -11.64 -0.88 -8.03
C ILE A 23 -11.37 -0.28 -6.66
N TYR A 24 -10.64 -1.01 -5.84
CA TYR A 24 -10.30 -0.58 -4.50
C TYR A 24 -8.81 -0.24 -4.42
N ALA A 25 -8.52 0.88 -3.76
CA ALA A 25 -7.22 1.15 -3.19
C ALA A 25 -7.32 0.96 -1.68
N ILE A 26 -6.63 -0.03 -1.14
CA ILE A 26 -6.62 -0.35 0.28
C ILE A 26 -5.28 0.06 0.87
N LEU A 27 -5.31 0.95 1.86
CA LEU A 27 -4.15 1.33 2.64
C LEU A 27 -4.25 0.76 4.05
N PHE A 28 -3.26 -0.03 4.46
CA PHE A 28 -3.27 -0.73 5.74
C PHE A 28 -1.86 -0.92 6.32
N GLU A 29 -1.75 -1.05 7.64
CA GLU A 29 -0.50 -1.40 8.31
C GLU A 29 -0.15 -2.88 8.08
N VAL A 30 1.13 -3.23 7.99
CA VAL A 30 1.61 -4.62 7.90
C VAL A 30 1.02 -5.52 9.00
N ASP A 31 0.89 -5.00 10.23
CA ASP A 31 0.33 -5.75 11.36
C ASP A 31 -1.17 -6.06 11.17
N ASP A 32 -1.87 -5.24 10.37
CA ASP A 32 -3.28 -5.41 10.03
C ASP A 32 -3.48 -6.30 8.78
N ARG A 33 -2.43 -6.93 8.25
CA ARG A 33 -2.53 -7.75 7.03
C ARG A 33 -3.59 -8.85 7.13
N GLU A 34 -3.81 -9.41 8.31
CA GLU A 34 -4.82 -10.46 8.53
C GLU A 34 -6.27 -9.94 8.46
N THR A 35 -6.47 -8.62 8.54
CA THR A 35 -7.81 -8.01 8.40
C THR A 35 -8.23 -7.82 6.95
N ILE A 36 -7.29 -7.96 6.00
CA ILE A 36 -7.52 -7.86 4.57
C ILE A 36 -7.66 -9.27 3.98
N GLY A 37 -8.80 -9.51 3.32
CA GLY A 37 -9.16 -10.78 2.73
C GLY A 37 -9.91 -11.72 3.67
N GLY A 38 -10.32 -12.87 3.11
CA GLY A 38 -11.01 -13.92 3.84
C GLY A 38 -10.72 -15.28 3.25
N SER A 39 -10.89 -16.33 4.06
CA SER A 39 -10.85 -17.70 3.59
C SER A 39 -12.13 -18.41 4.03
N ALA A 40 -12.75 -19.16 3.12
CA ALA A 40 -13.97 -19.90 3.44
C ALA A 40 -13.69 -21.11 4.36
N TYR A 41 -12.49 -21.68 4.27
CA TYR A 41 -12.13 -22.94 4.93
C TYR A 41 -10.72 -22.95 5.54
N GLY A 42 -10.15 -21.78 5.89
CA GLY A 42 -8.86 -21.71 6.60
C GLY A 42 -7.62 -22.00 5.73
N GLY A 43 -7.70 -21.76 4.42
CA GLY A 43 -6.62 -21.97 3.45
C GLY A 43 -6.10 -20.68 2.83
N GLN A 44 -6.04 -20.63 1.49
CA GLN A 44 -5.64 -19.42 0.77
C GLN A 44 -6.56 -18.23 1.09
N ILE A 45 -5.95 -17.10 1.42
CA ILE A 45 -6.64 -15.85 1.68
C ILE A 45 -7.02 -15.23 0.33
N SER A 46 -8.33 -15.07 0.12
CA SER A 46 -8.91 -14.42 -1.05
C SER A 46 -9.20 -12.96 -0.69
N ILE A 47 -8.68 -12.00 -1.45
CA ILE A 47 -9.01 -10.58 -1.25
C ILE A 47 -10.45 -10.31 -1.69
N CYS A 48 -10.86 -10.93 -2.80
CA CYS A 48 -12.20 -10.80 -3.35
C CYS A 48 -13.20 -11.77 -2.72
N CYS A 49 -14.40 -11.25 -2.43
CA CYS A 49 -15.50 -12.07 -1.98
C CYS A 49 -16.03 -12.95 -3.13
N THR A 50 -15.74 -14.25 -3.03
CA THR A 50 -16.28 -15.27 -3.94
C THR A 50 -17.69 -15.69 -3.54
N SER A 51 -18.46 -16.28 -4.46
CA SER A 51 -19.80 -16.80 -4.17
C SER A 51 -19.84 -17.76 -2.96
N ASN A 52 -18.78 -18.55 -2.75
CA ASN A 52 -18.68 -19.45 -1.59
C ASN A 52 -18.56 -18.69 -0.26
N LEU A 53 -17.81 -17.59 -0.25
CA LEU A 53 -17.69 -16.69 0.91
C LEU A 53 -18.99 -15.92 1.15
N ALA A 54 -19.66 -15.48 0.09
CA ALA A 54 -20.94 -14.78 0.18
C ALA A 54 -22.06 -15.67 0.76
N LYS A 55 -22.08 -16.97 0.42
CA LYS A 55 -23.03 -17.94 0.99
C LYS A 55 -22.86 -18.14 2.50
N LEU A 56 -21.67 -17.90 3.04
CA LEU A 56 -21.41 -17.92 4.48
C LEU A 56 -21.90 -16.63 5.18
N GLY A 57 -22.40 -15.65 4.43
CA GLY A 57 -22.97 -14.40 4.95
C GLY A 57 -21.94 -13.38 5.42
N ALA A 58 -20.65 -13.60 5.16
CA ALA A 58 -19.57 -12.75 5.67
C ALA A 58 -19.26 -11.53 4.79
N CYS A 59 -19.58 -11.57 3.50
CA CYS A 59 -19.32 -10.51 2.54
C CYS A 59 -20.29 -10.57 1.35
N LYS A 60 -20.34 -9.51 0.55
CA LYS A 60 -21.14 -9.47 -0.69
C LYS A 60 -20.26 -9.82 -1.89
N GLU A 61 -20.78 -10.67 -2.76
CA GLU A 61 -20.06 -11.15 -3.94
C GLU A 61 -19.62 -9.97 -4.83
N GLY A 62 -18.34 -9.99 -5.25
CA GLY A 62 -17.75 -8.94 -6.07
C GLY A 62 -17.21 -7.72 -5.30
N GLU A 63 -17.27 -7.71 -3.98
CA GLU A 63 -16.66 -6.68 -3.13
C GLU A 63 -15.38 -7.20 -2.43
N ASP A 64 -14.55 -6.27 -1.99
CA ASP A 64 -13.34 -6.55 -1.23
C ASP A 64 -13.64 -6.92 0.23
N ILE A 65 -13.00 -7.98 0.70
CA ILE A 65 -13.08 -8.38 2.09
C ILE A 65 -12.08 -7.56 2.89
N HIS A 66 -12.58 -6.71 3.78
CA HIS A 66 -11.77 -5.96 4.74
C HIS A 66 -12.49 -5.91 6.08
N ARG A 67 -11.74 -5.88 7.17
CA ARG A 67 -12.26 -5.75 8.53
C ARG A 67 -11.53 -4.63 9.24
N LEU A 68 -12.26 -3.92 10.10
CA LEU A 68 -11.63 -2.92 10.95
C LEU A 68 -10.63 -3.58 11.89
N SER A 69 -9.45 -2.99 12.00
CA SER A 69 -8.43 -3.46 12.93
C SER A 69 -8.87 -3.25 14.37
N ALA A 70 -8.68 -4.28 15.20
CA ALA A 70 -8.84 -4.18 16.64
C ALA A 70 -7.71 -3.37 17.30
N ILE A 71 -6.56 -3.27 16.62
CA ILE A 71 -5.33 -2.64 17.10
C ILE A 71 -5.30 -1.16 16.67
N ASN A 72 -5.78 -0.87 15.46
CA ASN A 72 -5.82 0.47 14.86
C ASN A 72 -7.25 0.88 14.53
N PRO A 73 -7.94 1.60 15.44
CA PRO A 73 -9.31 2.05 15.19
C PRO A 73 -9.41 2.89 13.91
N GLY A 74 -10.35 2.56 13.04
CA GLY A 74 -10.59 3.26 11.78
C GLY A 74 -9.73 2.82 10.60
N TRP A 75 -8.80 1.88 10.79
CA TRP A 75 -8.03 1.25 9.71
C TRP A 75 -8.60 -0.12 9.37
N PRO A 76 -8.49 -0.62 8.13
CA PRO A 76 -7.81 -0.03 6.97
C PRO A 76 -8.61 1.09 6.28
N GLU A 77 -7.91 1.98 5.59
CA GLU A 77 -8.52 3.01 4.73
C GLU A 77 -8.78 2.42 3.34
N VAL A 78 -10.05 2.42 2.93
CA VAL A 78 -10.49 1.79 1.67
C VAL A 78 -11.11 2.83 0.75
N PHE A 79 -10.60 2.91 -0.47
CA PHE A 79 -11.07 3.87 -1.48
C PHE A 79 -11.58 3.13 -2.72
N GLY A 80 -12.88 3.20 -2.97
CA GLY A 80 -13.52 2.63 -4.15
C GLY A 80 -13.67 3.62 -5.30
N VAL A 81 -13.39 3.19 -6.52
CA VAL A 81 -13.62 3.91 -7.77
C VAL A 81 -14.25 2.95 -8.80
N SER A 82 -15.25 3.40 -9.55
CA SER A 82 -15.86 2.64 -10.64
C SER A 82 -15.55 3.26 -12.00
N PHE A 83 -15.67 2.48 -13.08
CA PHE A 83 -15.63 2.98 -14.45
C PHE A 83 -17.04 3.19 -14.99
N ASP A 84 -17.35 4.40 -15.47
CA ASP A 84 -18.62 4.65 -16.14
C ASP A 84 -18.71 3.94 -17.50
N VAL A 85 -19.93 3.74 -18.01
CA VAL A 85 -20.15 3.03 -19.28
C VAL A 85 -19.49 3.80 -20.43
N ASN A 86 -18.75 3.09 -21.29
CA ASN A 86 -17.95 3.63 -22.40
C ASN A 86 -16.76 4.51 -22.00
N GLU A 87 -16.44 4.65 -20.70
CA GLU A 87 -15.22 5.35 -20.28
C GLU A 87 -14.07 4.36 -20.07
N GLU A 88 -12.98 4.51 -20.81
CA GLU A 88 -11.78 3.68 -20.64
C GLU A 88 -10.93 4.08 -19.42
N ILE A 89 -11.16 5.29 -18.91
CA ILE A 89 -10.32 5.93 -17.91
C ILE A 89 -11.18 6.36 -16.75
N SER A 90 -10.79 5.96 -15.54
CA SER A 90 -11.38 6.49 -14.30
C SER A 90 -10.28 7.03 -13.41
N SER A 91 -10.53 8.13 -12.72
CA SER A 91 -9.53 8.79 -11.88
C SER A 91 -10.00 8.94 -10.45
N MET A 92 -9.10 8.66 -9.51
CA MET A 92 -9.33 8.89 -8.09
C MET A 92 -9.07 10.37 -7.77
N LYS A 93 -9.97 10.98 -7.00
CA LYS A 93 -9.79 12.35 -6.52
C LYS A 93 -8.52 12.43 -5.64
N PRO A 94 -7.73 13.52 -5.74
CA PRO A 94 -6.58 13.71 -4.88
C PRO A 94 -7.00 13.68 -3.41
N ARG A 95 -6.30 12.91 -2.58
CA ARG A 95 -6.62 12.74 -1.16
C ARG A 95 -5.34 12.66 -0.33
N CYS A 96 -5.43 13.19 0.88
CA CYS A 96 -4.36 13.14 1.85
C CYS A 96 -4.83 12.33 3.05
N VAL A 97 -4.14 11.23 3.33
CA VAL A 97 -4.41 10.35 4.48
C VAL A 97 -3.39 10.69 5.58
N GLN A 98 -3.92 11.05 6.75
CA GLN A 98 -3.12 11.33 7.93
C GLN A 98 -2.83 10.04 8.67
N ILE A 99 -1.60 9.55 8.52
CA ILE A 99 -1.10 8.39 9.24
C ILE A 99 -0.71 8.85 10.66
N THR A 100 -1.45 8.40 11.67
CA THR A 100 -1.25 8.77 13.08
C THR A 100 -0.26 7.86 13.81
N ARG A 101 -0.13 6.61 13.36
CA ARG A 101 0.74 5.60 13.98
C ARG A 101 1.99 5.36 13.14
N THR A 102 3.13 5.21 13.80
CA THR A 102 4.38 4.86 13.11
C THR A 102 4.40 3.36 12.85
N GLY A 103 4.58 2.98 11.59
CA GLY A 103 4.56 1.60 11.15
C GLY A 103 4.93 1.48 9.67
N MET A 104 4.93 0.25 9.16
CA MET A 104 5.08 -0.02 7.74
C MET A 104 3.68 -0.18 7.13
N TYR A 105 3.39 0.61 6.10
CA TYR A 105 2.08 0.61 5.44
C TYR A 105 2.20 0.04 4.03
N ASN A 106 1.21 -0.75 3.63
CA ASN A 106 1.06 -1.27 2.29
C ASN A 106 -0.15 -0.63 1.61
N LEU A 107 0.02 -0.30 0.34
CA LEU A 107 -1.04 0.20 -0.52
C LEU A 107 -1.31 -0.84 -1.61
N TYR A 108 -2.50 -1.44 -1.60
CA TYR A 108 -2.94 -2.41 -2.59
C TYR A 108 -3.94 -1.77 -3.55
N PHE A 109 -3.79 -2.09 -4.84
CA PHE A 109 -4.77 -1.80 -5.86
C PHE A 109 -5.31 -3.12 -6.38
N ASN A 110 -6.60 -3.35 -6.23
CA ASN A 110 -7.23 -4.59 -6.64
C ASN A 110 -8.65 -4.37 -7.12
N HIS A 111 -9.14 -5.31 -7.93
CA HIS A 111 -10.51 -5.34 -8.44
C HIS A 111 -11.04 -6.77 -8.36
N CYS A 112 -12.33 -6.91 -8.11
CA CYS A 112 -13.00 -8.22 -8.00
C CYS A 112 -13.93 -8.54 -9.17
N GLU A 113 -13.99 -7.63 -10.15
CA GLU A 113 -14.75 -7.82 -11.38
C GLU A 113 -14.01 -8.80 -12.30
N HIS A 114 -14.57 -10.01 -12.48
CA HIS A 114 -13.95 -11.08 -13.27
C HIS A 114 -13.99 -10.80 -14.78
N ARG A 115 -14.92 -9.95 -15.21
CA ARG A 115 -15.04 -9.51 -16.62
C ARG A 115 -13.99 -8.46 -16.98
N LEU A 116 -13.39 -7.83 -15.97
CA LEU A 116 -12.28 -6.92 -16.12
C LEU A 116 -11.00 -7.76 -16.18
N GLY A 117 -10.32 -7.70 -17.32
CA GLY A 117 -8.97 -8.25 -17.46
C GLY A 117 -7.94 -7.33 -16.82
N ASP A 118 -6.75 -7.27 -17.42
CA ASP A 118 -5.66 -6.45 -16.90
C ASP A 118 -6.00 -4.95 -16.94
N ILE A 119 -5.78 -4.27 -15.82
CA ILE A 119 -5.97 -2.82 -15.68
C ILE A 119 -4.59 -2.18 -15.52
N VAL A 120 -4.36 -1.07 -16.20
CA VAL A 120 -3.15 -0.27 -16.03
C VAL A 120 -3.41 0.83 -15.01
N VAL A 121 -2.58 0.88 -13.96
CA VAL A 121 -2.62 1.94 -12.95
C VAL A 121 -1.51 2.94 -13.23
N GLU A 122 -1.88 4.16 -13.57
CA GLU A 122 -0.96 5.27 -13.83
C GLU A 122 -1.16 6.36 -12.79
N GLY A 123 -0.11 6.75 -12.09
CA GLY A 123 -0.25 7.83 -11.12
C GLY A 123 0.98 8.11 -10.29
N LYS A 124 0.79 9.01 -9.33
CA LYS A 124 1.84 9.40 -8.38
C LYS A 124 1.30 9.38 -6.96
N THR A 125 1.99 8.63 -6.11
CA THR A 125 1.77 8.53 -4.66
C THR A 125 2.99 9.09 -3.94
N ILE A 126 2.77 10.01 -3.00
CA ILE A 126 3.85 10.60 -2.20
C ILE A 126 3.71 10.14 -0.76
N PHE A 127 4.76 9.50 -0.26
CA PHE A 127 4.90 9.12 1.14
C PHE A 127 5.81 10.13 1.85
N LYS A 128 5.25 10.86 2.82
CA LYS A 128 6.01 11.81 3.63
C LYS A 128 6.07 11.33 5.08
N ASN A 129 7.29 11.00 5.52
CA ASN A 129 7.60 10.74 6.93
C ASN A 129 7.96 12.08 7.61
N PRO A 130 7.53 12.35 8.85
CA PRO A 130 7.98 13.51 9.63
C PRO A 130 9.51 13.70 9.67
N SER A 131 10.29 12.61 9.61
CA SER A 131 11.77 12.65 9.59
C SER A 131 12.41 12.77 8.19
N GLY A 132 11.63 13.05 7.14
CA GLY A 132 12.11 13.29 5.77
C GLY A 132 11.79 12.17 4.79
N TYR A 133 12.56 12.06 3.70
CA TYR A 133 12.35 11.08 2.62
C TYR A 133 13.08 9.74 2.83
N VAL A 134 13.67 9.51 4.01
CA VAL A 134 14.38 8.26 4.28
C VAL A 134 13.37 7.12 4.19
N THR A 135 13.59 6.22 3.25
CA THR A 135 12.74 5.06 2.99
C THR A 135 12.62 4.27 4.29
N GLY A 136 11.41 3.88 4.70
CA GLY A 136 11.14 3.28 6.02
C GLY A 136 12.06 2.10 6.37
N ARG A 137 12.55 1.36 5.36
CA ARG A 137 13.49 0.25 5.52
C ARG A 137 14.91 0.65 5.93
N MET A 138 15.35 1.88 5.61
CA MET A 138 16.70 2.37 5.92
C MET A 138 16.79 3.11 7.26
N VAL A 139 15.64 3.56 7.80
CA VAL A 139 15.57 4.28 9.09
C VAL A 139 16.27 3.52 10.24
N PRO A 140 16.06 2.21 10.47
CA PRO A 140 16.73 1.52 11.57
C PRO A 140 18.24 1.35 11.36
N LEU A 141 18.75 1.45 10.12
CA LEU A 141 20.18 1.31 9.83
C LEU A 141 20.96 2.62 10.02
N LEU A 142 20.30 3.76 10.24
CA LEU A 142 20.97 5.06 10.42
C LEU A 142 21.99 5.03 11.57
N ASN A 143 21.63 4.40 12.69
CA ASN A 143 22.52 4.26 13.85
C ASN A 143 23.77 3.43 13.49
N PHE A 144 23.60 2.35 12.74
CA PHE A 144 24.70 1.50 12.29
C PHE A 144 25.69 2.28 11.41
N TYR A 145 25.20 3.00 10.41
CA TYR A 145 26.05 3.83 9.56
C TYR A 145 26.76 4.94 10.35
N GLY A 146 26.10 5.50 11.37
CA GLY A 146 26.71 6.46 12.29
C GLY A 146 27.91 5.88 13.03
N PHE A 147 27.78 4.68 13.61
CA PHE A 147 28.88 4.01 14.31
C PHE A 147 30.05 3.66 13.37
N ILE A 148 29.75 3.16 12.18
CA ILE A 148 30.78 2.82 11.19
C ILE A 148 31.55 4.08 10.74
N SER A 149 30.85 5.19 10.49
CA SER A 149 31.49 6.47 10.15
C SER A 149 32.44 6.95 11.26
N LEU A 150 32.01 6.87 12.53
CA LEU A 150 32.84 7.23 13.68
C LEU A 150 34.09 6.33 13.77
N ALA A 151 33.94 5.03 13.57
CA ALA A 151 35.06 4.09 13.59
C ALA A 151 36.11 4.42 12.50
N PHE A 152 35.66 4.74 11.28
CA PHE A 152 36.55 5.19 10.20
C PHE A 152 37.24 6.52 10.51
N LEU A 153 36.55 7.44 11.19
CA LEU A 153 37.13 8.71 11.64
C LEU A 153 38.28 8.48 12.62
N VAL A 154 38.09 7.60 13.61
CA VAL A 154 39.12 7.24 14.59
C VAL A 154 40.30 6.55 13.91
N LEU A 155 40.04 5.61 12.99
CA LEU A 155 41.07 4.95 12.18
C LEU A 155 41.87 5.98 11.36
N GLY A 156 41.21 6.94 10.73
CA GLY A 156 41.85 8.03 9.99
C GLY A 156 42.76 8.86 10.88
N ILE A 157 42.28 9.31 12.04
CA ILE A 157 43.07 10.09 13.00
C ILE A 157 44.30 9.30 13.47
N PHE A 158 44.12 8.02 13.78
CA PHE A 158 45.23 7.14 14.17
C PHE A 158 46.28 7.02 13.05
N TRP A 159 45.83 6.84 11.82
CA TRP A 159 46.70 6.72 10.65
C TRP A 159 47.48 8.02 10.38
N PHE A 160 46.81 9.17 10.43
CA PHE A 160 47.45 10.48 10.29
C PHE A 160 48.46 10.78 11.40
N SER A 161 48.14 10.40 12.65
CA SER A 161 49.05 10.55 13.79
C SER A 161 50.32 9.71 13.63
N GLN A 162 50.18 8.47 13.17
CA GLN A 162 51.32 7.59 12.92
C GLN A 162 52.18 8.07 11.73
N TYR A 163 51.55 8.60 10.67
CA TYR A 163 52.26 9.19 9.54
C TYR A 163 53.06 10.43 9.95
N ALA A 164 52.51 11.31 10.78
CA ALA A 164 53.21 12.51 11.26
C ALA A 164 54.36 12.22 12.24
N ARG A 165 54.42 10.99 12.78
CA ARG A 165 55.45 10.55 13.73
C ARG A 165 56.69 9.95 13.05
N TYR A 166 56.61 9.68 11.75
CA TYR A 166 57.70 9.23 10.88
C TYR A 166 58.17 10.38 9.99
#